data_AF-A0A1Y3B357-F1
#
_entry.id   AF-A0A1Y3B357-F1
#
_cell.length_a   1.000
_cell.length_b   1.000
_cell.length_c   1.000
_cell.angle_alpha   90.00
_cell.angle_beta   90.00
_cell.angle_gamma   90.00
#
_symmetry.space_group_name_H-M   'P 1'
#
loop_
_entity.id
_entity.type
_entity.pdbx_description
1 polymer ?
#
loop_
_entity_poly.entity_id
_entity_poly.type
_entity_poly.pdbx_seq_one_letter_code
_entity_poly.pdbx_strand_id
1 'polypeptide(L)' 'MTEAEWRALGVTQSQGWIHYMIHEPEPHILLFRRPITTGKSAPSQAKQIEADKAEFIAN' A
#
# COMPACT_ATOMS: atom_id res chain seq x y z
N MET A 1 -4.57 -5.46 2.92
CA MET A 1 -5.23 -5.21 1.63
C MET A 1 -4.19 -4.76 0.62
N THR A 2 -4.21 -5.38 -0.55
CA THR A 2 -3.37 -5.00 -1.70
C THR A 2 -3.89 -3.70 -2.34
N GLU A 3 -3.07 -3.06 -3.18
CA GLU A 3 -3.50 -1.88 -3.94
C GLU A 3 -4.73 -2.12 -4.81
N ALA A 4 -4.81 -3.30 -5.45
CA ALA A 4 -5.95 -3.67 -6.26
C ALA A 4 -7.25 -3.73 -5.42
N GLU A 5 -7.17 -4.28 -4.21
CA GLU A 5 -8.34 -4.43 -3.33
C GLU A 5 -8.89 -3.07 -2.87
N TRP A 6 -8.05 -2.14 -2.40
CA TRP A 6 -8.57 -0.85 -1.91
C TRP A 6 -9.00 0.07 -3.05
N ARG A 7 -8.38 -0.04 -4.24
CA ARG A 7 -8.87 0.66 -5.43
C ARG A 7 -10.23 0.14 -5.89
N ALA A 8 -10.46 -1.18 -5.79
CA ALA A 8 -11.77 -1.77 -6.07
C ALA A 8 -12.86 -1.29 -5.10
N LEU A 9 -12.49 -0.93 -3.85
CA LEU A 9 -13.39 -0.26 -2.89
C LEU A 9 -13.65 1.21 -3.21
N GLY A 10 -13.06 1.77 -4.28
CA GLY A 10 -13.24 3.16 -4.70
C GLY A 10 -12.26 4.14 -4.07
N VAL A 11 -11.30 3.68 -3.28
CA VAL A 11 -10.26 4.55 -2.70
C VAL A 11 -9.33 5.02 -3.83
N THR A 12 -9.24 6.33 -4.01
CA THR A 12 -8.40 6.96 -5.04
C THR A 12 -7.31 7.79 -4.39
N GLN A 13 -6.05 7.41 -4.61
CA GLN A 13 -4.87 8.14 -4.11
C GLN A 13 -3.73 8.08 -5.13
N SER A 14 -2.71 8.92 -4.92
CA SER A 14 -1.44 8.89 -5.67
C SER A 14 -0.75 7.52 -5.54
N GLN A 15 0.18 7.21 -6.44
CA GLN A 15 0.92 5.95 -6.38
C GLN A 15 1.82 5.85 -5.14
N GLY A 16 2.07 4.61 -4.68
CA GLY A 16 3.03 4.30 -3.61
C GLY A 16 2.44 4.27 -2.19
N TRP A 17 1.12 4.37 -2.03
CA TRP A 17 0.47 4.15 -0.74
C TRP A 17 0.26 2.67 -0.47
N ILE A 18 0.63 2.24 0.73
CA ILE A 18 0.57 0.85 1.19
C ILE A 18 -0.41 0.81 2.36
N HIS A 19 -1.45 -0.02 2.26
CA HIS A 19 -2.37 -0.27 3.36
C HIS A 19 -1.73 -1.24 4.35
N TYR A 20 -1.29 -0.74 5.51
CA TYR A 20 -0.36 -1.49 6.37
C TYR A 20 -1.01 -2.12 7.61
N MET A 21 -2.21 -1.71 8.01
CA MET A 21 -2.85 -2.22 9.22
C MET A 21 -4.36 -2.11 9.12
N ILE A 22 -5.07 -3.08 9.70
CA ILE A 22 -6.53 -3.05 9.88
C ILE A 22 -6.80 -2.50 11.28
N HIS A 23 -7.60 -1.46 11.37
CA HIS A 23 -8.03 -0.93 12.66
C HIS A 23 -9.33 -1.62 13.10
N GLU A 24 -9.21 -2.62 13.98
CA GLU A 24 -10.35 -3.46 14.41
C GLU A 24 -11.53 -2.68 15.03
N PRO A 25 -11.34 -1.65 15.87
CA PRO A 25 -12.46 -0.91 16.45
C PRO A 25 -13.33 -0.20 15.42
N GLU A 26 -12.74 0.32 14.35
CA GLU A 26 -13.43 1.12 13.34
C GLU A 26 -13.00 0.64 11.94
N PRO A 27 -13.66 -0.38 11.36
CA PRO A 27 -13.21 -1.06 10.13
C PRO A 27 -13.29 -0.18 8.87
N HIS A 28 -13.99 0.96 8.95
CA HIS A 28 -14.05 1.96 7.89
C HIS A 28 -12.84 2.90 7.91
N ILE A 29 -11.95 2.80 8.90
CA ILE A 29 -10.68 3.50 8.95
C ILE A 29 -9.62 2.67 8.23
N LEU A 30 -9.06 3.25 7.17
CA LEU A 30 -8.00 2.65 6.38
C LEU A 30 -6.68 3.37 6.65
N LEU A 31 -5.66 2.63 7.09
CA LEU A 31 -4.36 3.18 7.44
C LEU A 31 -3.36 2.95 6.31
N PHE A 32 -2.81 4.05 5.77
CA PHE A 32 -1.84 4.03 4.69
C PHE A 32 -0.48 4.57 5.12
N ARG A 33 0.59 3.97 4.60
CA ARG A 33 1.96 4.49 4.70
C ARG A 33 2.57 4.64 3.31
N ARG A 34 3.51 5.57 3.16
CA ARG A 34 4.29 5.74 1.94
C ARG A 34 5.76 5.91 2.30
N PRO A 35 6.70 5.21 1.64
CA PRO A 35 8.13 5.43 1.83
C PRO A 35 8.51 6.90 1.55
N ILE A 36 9.33 7.49 2.42
CA ILE A 36 9.86 8.83 2.20
C ILE A 36 10.88 8.75 1.09
N THR A 37 10.64 9.46 0.00
CA THR A 37 11.56 9.50 -1.14
C THR A 37 12.32 10.83 -1.16
N THR A 38 13.27 11.00 -0.25
CA THR A 38 14.21 12.13 -0.29
C THR A 38 15.10 12.00 -1.53
N GLY A 39 14.76 12.73 -2.60
CA GLY A 39 15.53 12.79 -3.84
C GLY A 39 15.35 11.63 -4.82
N LYS A 40 14.41 10.70 -4.58
CA LYS A 40 14.01 9.65 -5.53
C LYS A 40 12.53 9.80 -5.88
N SER A 41 12.10 9.35 -7.05
CA SER A 41 10.67 9.27 -7.36
C SER A 41 10.02 8.17 -6.52
N ALA A 42 8.73 8.31 -6.21
CA ALA A 42 7.94 7.24 -5.61
C ALA A 42 8.13 5.92 -6.40
N PRO A 43 8.22 4.76 -5.72
CA PRO A 43 8.30 3.49 -6.42
C PRO A 43 7.08 3.32 -7.33
N SER A 44 7.31 2.87 -8.56
CA SER A 44 6.22 2.51 -9.45
C SER A 44 5.45 1.33 -8.85
N GLN A 45 4.18 1.20 -9.22
CA GLN A 45 3.29 0.12 -8.78
C GLN A 45 3.90 -1.26 -9.07
N ALA A 46 4.61 -1.43 -10.19
CA ALA A 46 5.33 -2.67 -10.48
C ALA A 46 6.39 -3.02 -9.42
N LYS A 47 7.20 -2.04 -9.01
CA LYS A 47 8.20 -2.20 -7.95
C LYS A 47 7.56 -2.42 -6.57
N GLN A 48 6.42 -1.79 -6.33
CA GLN A 48 5.65 -1.97 -5.10
C GLN A 48 5.10 -3.40 -5.00
N ILE A 49 4.48 -3.90 -6.07
CA ILE A 49 3.96 -5.27 -6.15
C ILE A 49 5.08 -6.30 -5.98
N GLU A 50 6.26 -6.05 -6.54
CA GLU A 50 7.43 -6.92 -6.37
C GLU A 50 7.90 -6.95 -4.91
N ALA A 51 7.95 -5.79 -4.24
CA ALA A 51 8.29 -5.69 -2.82
C ALA A 51 7.26 -6.39 -1.93
N ASP A 52 5.97 -6.17 -2.17
CA ASP A 52 4.88 -6.78 -1.40
C ASP A 52 4.87 -8.32 -1.58
N LYS A 53 5.17 -8.82 -2.79
CA LYS A 53 5.35 -10.27 -3.05
C LYS A 53 6.57 -10.84 -2.35
N ALA A 54 7.68 -10.12 -2.36
CA ALA A 54 8.90 -10.56 -1.66
C ALA A 54 8.68 -10.65 -0.15
N GLU A 55 7.94 -9.70 0.43
CA GLU A 55 7.57 -9.70 1.85
C GLU A 55 6.64 -10.87 2.20
N PHE A 56 5.73 -11.26 1.29
CA PHE A 56 4.86 -12.43 1.46
C PHE A 56 5.61 -13.76 1.39
N ILE A 57 6.66 -13.89 0.56
CA ILE A 57 7.46 -15.13 0.45
C ILE A 57 8.45 -15.29 1.61
N ALA A 58 8.80 -14.18 2.28
CA ALA A 58 9.76 -14.17 3.38
C ALA A 58 9.18 -14.50 4.76
N ASN A 59 7.85 -14.65 4.88
CA ASN A 59 7.13 -15.04 6.10
C ASN A 59 6.46 -16.41 5.93
#